data_AF-A0A948CMM4-F1
#
_entry.id   AF-A0A948CMM4-F1
#
_cell.length_a   1.000
_cell.length_b   1.000
_cell.length_c   1.000
_cell.angle_alpha   90.00
_cell.angle_beta   90.00
_cell.angle_gamma   90.00
#
_symmetry.space_group_name_H-M   'P 1'
#
loop_
_entity.id
_entity.type
_entity.pdbx_description
1 polymer ?
#
loop_
_entity_poly.entity_id
_entity_poly.type
_entity_poly.pdbx_seq_one_letter_code
_entity_poly.pdbx_strand_id
1 'polypeptide(L)'
;MIPMERIACALVLMLMSAFHGVAAFADDGGGDPRDPWEGFNRAVFAFNDTADQYVLQPVARGYRKVTPTFVDQSLANVFNNIGEIKNIGNDALQGKGGDVLVSIGRFVINTTVGVLGIFDVASYIGLKRDSEDFGQTLAVWGVGNGPYIMLPLLGPSTLRDGVGRGVDSYTAVTRGIDPESAQYGMTLLDLL
;
A
#
# COMPACT_ATOMS: atom_id res chain seq x y z
N MET A 1 23.49 -26.92 -0.91
CA MET A 1 22.57 -25.85 -1.35
C MET A 1 21.18 -26.46 -1.40
N ILE A 2 20.23 -25.96 -0.60
CA ILE A 2 18.83 -26.35 -0.72
C ILE A 2 18.30 -25.66 -1.98
N PRO A 3 17.68 -26.38 -2.94
CA PRO A 3 17.16 -25.76 -4.16
C PRO A 3 16.07 -24.74 -3.79
N MET A 4 16.11 -23.58 -4.45
CA MET A 4 15.27 -22.40 -4.15
C MET A 4 13.78 -22.75 -4.14
N GLU A 5 13.37 -23.68 -5.00
CA GLU A 5 12.00 -24.22 -5.08
C GLU A 5 11.54 -24.89 -3.78
N ARG A 6 12.44 -25.56 -3.05
CA ARG A 6 12.10 -26.22 -1.76
C ARG A 6 11.96 -25.21 -0.63
N ILE A 7 12.69 -24.10 -0.68
CA ILE A 7 12.55 -22.99 0.28
C ILE A 7 11.24 -22.26 0.02
N ALA A 8 10.91 -21.98 -1.24
CA ALA A 8 9.63 -21.38 -1.62
C ALA A 8 8.45 -22.27 -1.20
N CYS A 9 8.48 -23.58 -1.48
CA CYS A 9 7.45 -24.50 -1.00
C CYS A 9 7.37 -24.57 0.52
N ALA A 10 8.49 -24.56 1.25
CA ALA A 10 8.49 -24.57 2.71
C ALA A 10 7.91 -23.27 3.30
N LEU A 11 8.20 -22.11 2.71
CA LEU A 11 7.63 -20.82 3.10
C LEU A 11 6.14 -20.77 2.80
N VAL A 12 5.70 -21.23 1.63
CA VAL A 12 4.28 -21.33 1.28
C VAL A 12 3.56 -22.29 2.22
N LEU A 13 4.16 -23.44 2.56
CA LEU A 13 3.59 -24.39 3.51
C LEU A 13 3.54 -23.83 4.94
N MET A 14 4.55 -23.05 5.37
CA MET A 14 4.54 -22.35 6.66
C MET A 14 3.46 -21.26 6.71
N LEU A 15 3.36 -20.44 5.67
CA LEU A 15 2.33 -19.39 5.55
C LEU A 15 0.93 -19.98 5.51
N MET A 16 0.75 -21.11 4.82
CA MET A 16 -0.51 -21.85 4.80
C MET A 16 -0.80 -22.47 6.18
N SER A 17 0.20 -23.01 6.88
CA SER A 17 0.01 -23.59 8.22
C SER A 17 -0.33 -22.54 9.28
N ALA A 18 0.22 -21.32 9.18
CA ALA A 18 -0.17 -20.18 10.00
C ALA A 18 -1.66 -19.81 9.79
N PHE A 19 -2.18 -20.04 8.58
CA PHE A 19 -3.60 -19.89 8.25
C PHE A 19 -4.50 -21.01 8.79
N HIS A 20 -3.95 -22.19 9.14
CA HIS A 20 -4.72 -23.31 9.71
C HIS A 20 -4.87 -23.24 11.24
N GLY A 21 -4.06 -22.43 11.94
CA GLY A 21 -4.21 -22.16 13.38
C GLY A 21 -5.39 -21.27 13.74
N VAL A 22 -6.14 -20.80 12.74
CA VAL A 22 -7.19 -19.77 12.84
C VAL A 22 -8.48 -20.27 13.49
N ALA A 23 -8.67 -21.58 13.63
CA ALA A 23 -9.83 -22.15 14.31
C ALA A 23 -9.77 -22.06 15.86
N ALA A 24 -8.62 -21.67 16.44
CA ALA A 24 -8.45 -21.60 17.90
C ALA A 24 -8.79 -20.23 18.52
N PHE A 25 -9.10 -19.21 17.71
CA PHE A 25 -9.46 -17.87 18.18
C PHE A 25 -10.95 -17.61 18.00
N ALA A 26 -11.77 -18.50 18.57
CA ALA A 26 -13.20 -18.29 18.68
C ALA A 26 -13.50 -17.41 19.90
N ASP A 27 -13.94 -16.18 19.60
CA ASP A 27 -14.90 -15.34 20.33
C ASP A 27 -14.99 -15.53 21.86
N ASP A 28 -14.38 -14.61 22.62
CA ASP A 28 -14.55 -14.53 24.07
C ASP A 28 -15.74 -13.65 24.49
N GLY A 29 -16.75 -13.42 23.63
CA GLY A 29 -18.06 -12.90 24.06
C GLY A 29 -18.06 -11.52 24.74
N GLY A 30 -16.94 -10.79 24.68
CA GLY A 30 -16.73 -9.48 25.31
C GLY A 30 -15.95 -8.49 24.44
N GLY A 31 -15.95 -8.68 23.11
CA GLY A 31 -15.13 -7.92 22.17
C GLY A 31 -15.38 -6.40 22.17
N ASP A 32 -14.31 -5.64 21.95
CA ASP A 32 -14.37 -4.18 21.76
C ASP A 32 -15.29 -3.86 20.57
N PRO A 33 -16.33 -3.01 20.73
CA PRO A 33 -17.20 -2.60 19.61
C PRO A 33 -16.43 -2.00 18.42
N ARG A 34 -15.20 -1.53 18.64
CA ARG A 34 -14.29 -1.02 17.60
C ARG A 34 -13.55 -2.13 16.85
N ASP A 35 -13.42 -3.33 17.43
CA ASP A 35 -12.84 -4.52 16.81
C ASP A 35 -13.76 -5.76 16.93
N PRO A 36 -14.90 -5.78 16.22
CA PRO A 36 -15.83 -6.92 16.23
C PRO A 36 -15.24 -8.20 15.62
N TRP A 37 -14.11 -8.10 14.92
CA TRP A 37 -13.46 -9.18 14.20
C TRP A 37 -12.11 -9.54 14.81
N GLU A 38 -11.95 -9.34 16.12
CA GLU A 38 -10.67 -9.51 16.83
C GLU A 38 -10.00 -10.87 16.54
N GLY A 39 -10.76 -11.97 16.57
CA GLY A 39 -10.23 -13.32 16.27
C GLY A 39 -9.65 -13.42 14.85
N PHE A 40 -10.37 -12.90 13.86
CA PHE A 40 -9.89 -12.82 12.48
C PHE A 40 -8.68 -11.88 12.37
N ASN A 41 -8.75 -10.71 13.00
CA ASN A 41 -7.72 -9.70 12.93
C ASN A 41 -6.39 -10.17 13.56
N ARG A 42 -6.45 -10.87 14.68
CA ARG A 42 -5.29 -11.52 15.33
C ARG A 42 -4.69 -12.62 14.46
N ALA A 43 -5.54 -13.44 13.84
CA ALA A 43 -5.10 -14.47 12.91
C ALA A 43 -4.34 -13.88 11.72
N VAL A 44 -4.92 -12.86 11.07
CA VAL A 44 -4.28 -12.17 9.95
C VAL A 44 -3.02 -11.43 10.40
N PHE A 45 -3.00 -10.86 11.61
CA PHE A 45 -1.79 -10.28 12.18
C PHE A 45 -0.67 -11.30 12.29
N ALA A 46 -0.93 -12.49 12.84
CA ALA A 46 0.07 -13.55 12.95
C ALA A 46 0.58 -14.02 11.58
N PHE A 47 -0.31 -14.10 10.59
CA PHE A 47 0.06 -14.38 9.20
C PHE A 47 0.98 -13.28 8.62
N ASN A 48 0.61 -12.00 8.78
CA ASN A 48 1.39 -10.86 8.28
C ASN A 48 2.76 -10.78 8.95
N ASP A 49 2.84 -10.96 10.27
CA ASP A 49 4.08 -10.96 11.04
C ASP A 49 5.02 -12.10 10.59
N THR A 50 4.46 -13.29 10.36
CA THR A 50 5.23 -14.43 9.82
C THR A 50 5.72 -14.13 8.40
N ALA A 51 4.86 -13.58 7.53
CA ALA A 51 5.25 -13.20 6.18
C ALA A 51 6.34 -12.12 6.18
N ASP A 52 6.26 -11.14 7.07
CA ASP A 52 7.27 -10.09 7.19
C ASP A 52 8.63 -10.69 7.60
N GLN A 53 8.66 -11.44 8.69
CA GLN A 53 9.91 -11.98 9.24
C GLN A 53 10.63 -12.94 8.28
N TYR A 54 9.88 -13.79 7.58
CA TYR A 54 10.47 -14.87 6.78
C TYR A 54 10.56 -14.57 5.28
N VAL A 55 9.75 -13.63 4.76
CA VAL A 55 9.68 -13.33 3.33
C VAL A 55 9.98 -11.86 3.05
N LEU A 56 9.12 -10.94 3.52
CA LEU A 56 9.18 -9.53 3.10
C LEU A 56 10.46 -8.86 3.58
N GLN A 57 10.81 -9.00 4.86
CA GLN A 57 11.98 -8.36 5.44
C GLN A 57 13.30 -8.90 4.87
N PRO A 58 13.53 -10.22 4.70
CA PRO A 58 14.71 -10.73 4.00
C PRO A 58 14.81 -10.24 2.55
N VAL A 59 13.71 -10.22 1.81
CA VAL A 59 13.67 -9.72 0.42
C VAL A 59 14.01 -8.23 0.38
N ALA A 60 13.41 -7.41 1.25
CA ALA A 60 13.68 -5.98 1.34
C ALA A 60 15.15 -5.68 1.70
N ARG A 61 15.74 -6.46 2.62
CA ARG A 61 17.19 -6.36 2.93
C ARG A 61 18.05 -6.75 1.73
N GLY A 62 17.68 -7.80 1.00
CA GLY A 62 18.35 -8.22 -0.23
C GLY A 62 18.31 -7.14 -1.31
N TYR A 63 17.13 -6.58 -1.58
CA TYR A 63 16.92 -5.48 -2.52
C TYR A 63 17.75 -4.25 -2.15
N ARG A 64 17.68 -3.78 -0.90
CA ARG A 64 18.50 -2.63 -0.43
C ARG A 64 20.01 -2.88 -0.51
N LYS A 65 20.46 -4.13 -0.47
CA LYS A 65 21.88 -4.48 -0.57
C LYS A 65 22.40 -4.38 -2.01
N VAL A 66 21.55 -4.68 -2.99
CA VAL A 66 21.95 -4.72 -4.41
C VAL A 66 21.58 -3.45 -5.16
N THR A 67 20.57 -2.72 -4.71
CA THR A 67 20.08 -1.50 -5.34
C THR A 67 20.80 -0.27 -4.78
N PRO A 68 21.49 0.53 -5.62
CA PRO A 68 22.05 1.81 -5.19
C PRO A 68 20.96 2.77 -4.74
N THR A 69 21.23 3.58 -3.71
CA THR A 69 20.26 4.55 -3.15
C THR A 69 19.65 5.48 -4.21
N PHE A 70 20.42 5.89 -5.21
CA PHE A 70 19.91 6.71 -6.31
C PHE A 70 18.82 6.00 -7.12
N VAL A 71 19.02 4.73 -7.47
CA VAL A 71 18.04 3.95 -8.24
C VAL A 71 16.77 3.73 -7.42
N ASP A 72 16.93 3.39 -6.14
CA ASP A 72 15.80 3.19 -5.23
C ASP A 72 14.96 4.45 -5.09
N GLN A 73 15.61 5.59 -4.87
CA GLN A 73 14.94 6.88 -4.77
C GLN A 73 14.30 7.32 -6.08
N SER A 74 14.94 7.08 -7.22
CA SER A 74 14.36 7.37 -8.54
C SER A 74 13.10 6.54 -8.80
N LEU A 75 13.08 5.26 -8.44
CA LEU A 75 11.88 4.43 -8.54
C LEU A 75 10.78 4.97 -7.65
N ALA A 76 11.07 5.26 -6.38
CA ALA A 76 10.12 5.87 -5.46
C ALA A 76 9.55 7.18 -6.00
N ASN A 77 10.37 8.05 -6.59
CA ASN A 77 9.92 9.30 -7.19
C ASN A 77 9.02 9.09 -8.40
N VAL A 78 9.34 8.14 -9.29
CA VAL A 78 8.49 7.81 -10.45
C VAL A 78 7.12 7.33 -9.99
N PHE A 79 7.07 6.46 -8.99
CA PHE A 79 5.81 5.95 -8.46
C PHE A 79 5.01 7.02 -7.72
N ASN A 80 5.67 7.88 -6.95
CA ASN A 80 5.03 9.04 -6.34
C ASN A 80 4.46 9.98 -7.41
N ASN A 81 5.18 10.22 -8.51
CA ASN A 81 4.72 11.03 -9.63
C ASN A 81 3.46 10.42 -10.27
N ILE A 82 3.44 9.12 -10.55
CA ILE A 82 2.22 8.43 -11.04
C ILE A 82 1.08 8.53 -10.02
N GLY A 83 1.41 8.42 -8.73
CA GLY A 83 0.48 8.57 -7.63
C GLY A 83 -0.15 9.97 -7.51
N GLU A 84 0.41 11.01 -8.13
CA GLU A 84 -0.24 12.33 -8.20
C GLU A 84 -1.59 12.26 -8.95
N ILE A 85 -1.77 11.36 -9.91
CA ILE A 85 -3.05 11.23 -10.64
C ILE A 85 -4.17 10.79 -9.68
N LYS A 86 -3.86 9.85 -8.78
CA LYS A 86 -4.78 9.43 -7.72
C LYS A 86 -5.09 10.60 -6.79
N ASN A 87 -4.07 11.35 -6.36
CA ASN A 87 -4.25 12.52 -5.50
C ASN A 87 -5.17 13.55 -6.15
N ILE A 88 -4.92 13.92 -7.41
CA ILE A 88 -5.76 14.87 -8.18
C ILE A 88 -7.24 14.44 -8.16
N GLY A 89 -7.50 13.15 -8.40
CA GLY A 89 -8.86 12.61 -8.37
C GLY A 89 -9.51 12.73 -7.00
N ASN A 90 -8.82 12.30 -5.94
CA ASN A 90 -9.34 12.34 -4.59
C ASN A 90 -9.47 13.78 -4.05
N ASP A 91 -8.47 14.64 -4.26
CA ASP A 91 -8.53 16.07 -3.91
C ASP A 91 -9.71 16.77 -4.59
N ALA A 92 -9.97 16.47 -5.86
CA ALA A 92 -11.10 17.03 -6.58
C ALA A 92 -12.44 16.56 -5.99
N LEU A 93 -12.56 15.27 -5.65
CA LEU A 93 -13.76 14.72 -4.99
C LEU A 93 -13.95 15.26 -3.57
N GLN A 94 -12.87 15.61 -2.88
CA GLN A 94 -12.88 16.23 -1.56
C GLN A 94 -13.11 17.75 -1.61
N GLY A 95 -13.07 18.38 -2.79
CA GLY A 95 -13.22 19.83 -2.95
C GLY A 95 -11.97 20.64 -2.59
N LYS A 96 -10.81 20.00 -2.49
CA LYS A 96 -9.52 20.61 -2.15
C LYS A 96 -8.86 21.26 -3.37
N GLY A 97 -9.45 22.34 -3.89
CA GLY A 97 -8.99 22.96 -5.14
C GLY A 97 -7.53 23.43 -5.13
N GLY A 98 -7.01 23.87 -3.98
CA GLY A 98 -5.58 24.21 -3.84
C GLY A 98 -4.67 23.00 -4.02
N ASP A 99 -5.03 21.89 -3.37
CA ASP A 99 -4.23 20.65 -3.38
C ASP A 99 -4.28 19.97 -4.75
N VAL A 100 -5.43 20.04 -5.46
CA VAL A 100 -5.53 19.66 -6.87
C VAL A 100 -4.48 20.37 -7.73
N LEU A 101 -4.35 21.69 -7.58
CA LEU A 101 -3.39 22.48 -8.37
C LEU A 101 -1.94 22.15 -8.00
N VAL A 102 -1.68 21.88 -6.71
CA VAL A 102 -0.36 21.43 -6.25
C VAL A 102 -0.02 20.07 -6.87
N SER A 103 -0.92 19.09 -6.78
CA SER A 103 -0.73 17.73 -7.33
C SER A 103 -0.57 17.75 -8.86
N ILE A 104 -1.34 18.58 -9.59
CA ILE A 104 -1.13 18.80 -11.04
C ILE A 104 0.24 19.42 -11.31
N GLY A 105 0.61 20.46 -10.56
CA GLY A 105 1.90 21.14 -10.71
C GLY A 105 3.05 20.17 -10.48
N ARG A 106 2.98 19.36 -9.42
CA ARG A 106 3.94 18.30 -9.12
C ARG A 106 4.05 17.30 -10.26
N PHE A 107 2.92 16.77 -10.74
CA PHE A 107 2.89 15.82 -11.85
C PHE A 107 3.55 16.38 -13.11
N VAL A 108 3.17 17.59 -13.51
CA VAL A 108 3.70 18.23 -14.73
C VAL A 108 5.20 18.50 -14.60
N ILE A 109 5.63 19.09 -13.49
CA ILE A 109 7.04 19.47 -13.27
C ILE A 109 7.92 18.22 -13.19
N ASN A 110 7.53 17.22 -12.42
CA ASN A 110 8.31 16.01 -12.26
C ASN A 110 8.31 15.17 -13.55
N THR A 111 7.22 15.13 -14.30
CA THR A 111 7.18 14.44 -15.60
C THR A 111 8.04 15.12 -16.66
N THR A 112 8.09 16.47 -16.67
CA THR A 112 8.81 17.23 -17.70
C THR A 112 10.25 17.51 -17.28
N VAL A 113 10.45 18.35 -16.27
CA VAL A 113 11.77 18.76 -15.76
C VAL A 113 12.42 17.63 -14.98
N GLY A 114 11.62 16.88 -14.21
CA GLY A 114 12.10 15.75 -13.40
C GLY A 114 12.33 14.46 -14.17
N VAL A 115 12.25 14.48 -15.51
CA VAL A 115 12.46 13.32 -16.40
C VAL A 115 11.55 12.15 -16.02
N LEU A 116 10.25 12.26 -16.36
CA LEU A 116 9.22 11.27 -16.07
C LEU A 116 9.03 10.94 -14.57
N GLY A 117 9.50 11.82 -13.68
CA GLY A 117 9.44 11.64 -12.25
C GLY A 117 10.68 10.96 -11.65
N ILE A 118 11.76 10.73 -12.39
CA ILE A 118 13.03 10.23 -11.82
C ILE A 118 13.55 11.21 -10.74
N PHE A 119 13.39 12.50 -10.96
CA PHE A 119 13.75 13.57 -10.02
C PHE A 119 12.51 14.30 -9.52
N ASP A 120 12.34 14.38 -8.20
CA ASP A 120 11.26 15.15 -7.56
C ASP A 120 11.60 16.65 -7.49
N VAL A 121 11.64 17.30 -8.66
CA VAL A 121 11.93 18.74 -8.83
C VAL A 121 10.88 19.61 -8.13
N ALA A 122 9.62 19.16 -8.12
CA ALA A 122 8.52 19.90 -7.52
C ALA A 122 8.71 20.09 -6.00
N SER A 123 9.23 19.08 -5.30
CA SER A 123 9.58 19.22 -3.88
C SER A 123 10.69 20.25 -3.64
N TYR A 124 11.69 20.34 -4.52
CA TYR A 124 12.79 21.31 -4.38
C TYR A 124 12.33 22.76 -4.52
N ILE A 125 11.25 23.02 -5.25
CA ILE A 125 10.66 24.36 -5.39
C ILE A 125 9.55 24.66 -4.38
N GLY A 126 9.33 23.75 -3.40
CA GLY A 126 8.43 23.96 -2.27
C GLY A 126 7.00 23.46 -2.46
N LEU A 127 6.68 22.74 -3.54
CA LEU A 127 5.39 22.07 -3.68
C LEU A 127 5.41 20.80 -2.82
N LYS A 128 4.65 20.77 -1.73
CA LYS A 128 4.57 19.58 -0.87
C LYS A 128 3.64 18.54 -1.49
N ARG A 129 3.98 17.26 -1.34
CA ARG A 129 3.12 16.15 -1.73
C ARG A 129 2.16 15.84 -0.60
N ASP A 130 0.87 15.83 -0.90
CA ASP A 130 -0.14 15.22 -0.06
C ASP A 130 -0.47 13.82 -0.62
N SER A 131 -0.78 12.87 0.26
CA SER A 131 -1.10 11.50 -0.14
C SER A 131 -2.55 11.23 0.18
N GLU A 132 -3.38 11.23 -0.86
CA GLU A 132 -4.83 11.19 -0.73
C GLU A 132 -5.37 9.88 -1.30
N ASP A 133 -6.36 9.32 -0.61
CA ASP A 133 -6.96 8.03 -0.97
C ASP A 133 -8.49 8.11 -0.90
N PHE A 134 -9.15 7.13 -1.50
CA PHE A 134 -10.60 7.12 -1.58
C PHE A 134 -11.25 6.90 -0.20
N GLY A 135 -10.55 6.31 0.76
CA GLY A 135 -10.99 6.21 2.15
C GLY A 135 -11.16 7.59 2.77
N GLN A 136 -10.18 8.47 2.60
CA GLN A 136 -10.24 9.87 3.02
C GLN A 136 -11.34 10.64 2.27
N THR A 137 -11.52 10.38 0.97
CA THR A 137 -12.63 10.96 0.19
C THR A 137 -14.00 10.58 0.78
N LEU A 138 -14.21 9.30 1.08
CA LEU A 138 -15.42 8.82 1.75
C LEU A 138 -15.59 9.47 3.14
N ALA A 139 -14.50 9.73 3.86
CA ALA A 139 -14.54 10.43 5.14
C ALA A 139 -15.09 11.85 5.00
N VAL A 140 -14.64 12.61 4.00
CA VAL A 140 -15.15 13.96 3.70
C VAL A 140 -16.65 13.91 3.36
N TRP A 141 -17.12 12.84 2.74
CA TRP A 141 -18.52 12.63 2.40
C TRP A 141 -19.38 12.08 3.55
N GLY A 142 -18.81 12.00 4.76
CA GLY A 142 -19.52 11.61 5.98
C GLY A 142 -19.58 10.11 6.25
N VAL A 143 -18.83 9.29 5.49
CA VAL A 143 -18.71 7.86 5.79
C VAL A 143 -17.77 7.68 6.98
N GLY A 144 -18.33 7.16 8.08
CA GLY A 144 -17.54 6.81 9.27
C GLY A 144 -16.51 5.72 8.98
N ASN A 145 -15.49 5.63 9.85
CA ASN A 145 -14.41 4.63 9.72
C ASN A 145 -14.94 3.18 9.60
N GLY A 146 -16.02 2.87 10.31
CA GLY A 146 -16.46 1.50 10.51
C GLY A 146 -15.54 0.73 11.47
N PRO A 147 -15.75 -0.59 11.64
CA PRO A 147 -14.91 -1.42 12.51
C PRO A 147 -13.48 -1.54 11.99
N TYR A 148 -12.56 -1.87 12.90
CA TYR A 148 -11.20 -2.22 12.58
C TYR A 148 -11.14 -3.54 11.80
N ILE A 149 -10.24 -3.60 10.81
CA ILE A 149 -9.95 -4.80 10.05
C ILE A 149 -8.46 -4.90 9.76
N MET A 150 -7.89 -6.08 9.99
CA MET A 150 -6.53 -6.43 9.61
C MET A 150 -6.58 -7.09 8.23
N LEU A 151 -5.92 -6.46 7.26
CA LEU A 151 -5.86 -6.97 5.89
C LEU A 151 -4.63 -7.86 5.70
N PRO A 152 -4.75 -9.01 5.04
CA PRO A 152 -3.61 -9.85 4.69
C PRO A 152 -2.59 -9.04 3.88
N LEU A 153 -1.33 -9.11 4.29
CA LEU A 153 -0.17 -8.35 3.81
C LEU A 153 -0.25 -6.83 4.03
N LEU A 154 -1.40 -6.20 3.78
CA LEU A 154 -1.62 -4.74 3.83
C LEU A 154 -1.72 -4.14 5.24
N GLY A 155 -1.88 -4.99 6.27
CA GLY A 155 -1.83 -4.55 7.67
C GLY A 155 -3.11 -3.88 8.17
N PRO A 156 -3.01 -3.03 9.22
CA PRO A 156 -4.15 -2.46 9.93
C PRO A 156 -4.93 -1.47 9.05
N SER A 157 -6.26 -1.53 9.11
CA SER A 157 -7.16 -0.63 8.38
C SER A 157 -8.48 -0.45 9.12
N THR A 158 -9.28 0.52 8.69
CA THR A 158 -10.72 0.58 8.98
C THR A 158 -11.50 -0.06 7.82
N LEU A 159 -12.75 -0.46 8.04
CA LEU A 159 -13.61 -0.99 6.97
C LEU A 159 -13.72 0.01 5.81
N ARG A 160 -13.90 1.30 6.11
CA ARG A 160 -13.95 2.37 5.09
C ARG A 160 -12.65 2.42 4.31
N ASP A 161 -11.51 2.49 4.98
CA ASP A 161 -10.21 2.64 4.31
C ASP A 161 -9.85 1.37 3.52
N GLY A 162 -10.29 0.19 3.97
CA GLY A 162 -10.13 -1.06 3.23
C GLY A 162 -10.91 -1.07 1.92
N VAL A 163 -12.17 -0.61 1.95
CA VAL A 163 -12.97 -0.41 0.72
C VAL A 163 -12.35 0.69 -0.15
N GLY A 164 -11.87 1.79 0.46
CA GLY A 164 -11.16 2.87 -0.20
C GLY A 164 -9.98 2.38 -1.02
N ARG A 165 -9.07 1.62 -0.39
CA ARG A 165 -7.94 0.98 -1.06
C ARG A 165 -8.36 0.07 -2.22
N GLY A 166 -9.48 -0.65 -2.07
CA GLY A 166 -10.04 -1.47 -3.14
C GLY A 166 -10.47 -0.65 -4.36
N VAL A 167 -11.11 0.51 -4.13
CA VAL A 167 -11.49 1.45 -5.18
C VAL A 167 -10.25 2.08 -5.82
N ASP A 168 -9.30 2.57 -5.02
CA ASP A 168 -8.05 3.15 -5.54
C ASP A 168 -7.26 2.13 -6.37
N SER A 169 -7.20 0.87 -5.94
CA SER A 169 -6.55 -0.20 -6.70
C SER A 169 -7.28 -0.51 -8.00
N TYR A 170 -8.61 -0.34 -8.05
CA TYR A 170 -9.40 -0.54 -9.25
C TYR A 170 -9.25 0.62 -10.25
N THR A 171 -9.16 1.86 -9.75
CA THR A 171 -9.03 3.07 -10.57
C THR A 171 -7.58 3.46 -10.87
N ALA A 172 -6.61 2.76 -10.29
CA ALA A 172 -5.20 2.98 -10.53
C ALA A 172 -4.89 2.97 -12.02
N VAL A 173 -4.21 4.02 -12.49
CA VAL A 173 -3.79 4.19 -13.90
C VAL A 173 -2.95 3.01 -14.39
N THR A 174 -2.20 2.38 -13.49
CA THR A 174 -1.37 1.20 -13.76
C THR A 174 -2.19 -0.05 -14.10
N ARG A 175 -3.48 -0.11 -13.76
CA ARG A 175 -4.36 -1.23 -14.15
C ARG A 175 -4.55 -1.33 -15.66
N GLY A 176 -4.39 -0.22 -16.39
CA GLY A 176 -4.42 -0.20 -17.86
C GLY A 176 -3.08 -0.55 -18.51
N ILE A 177 -2.02 -0.80 -17.73
CA ILE A 177 -0.67 -1.09 -18.23
C ILE A 177 -0.37 -2.57 -17.93
N ASP A 178 -0.48 -3.42 -18.96
CA ASP A 178 -0.11 -4.85 -18.93
C ASP A 178 1.41 -5.04 -18.83
N PRO A 179 1.99 -4.87 -17.64
CA PRO A 179 2.50 -6.08 -17.04
C PRO A 179 2.14 -6.19 -15.55
N GLU A 180 1.72 -7.39 -15.15
CA GLU A 180 1.52 -7.85 -13.75
C GLU A 180 2.61 -7.33 -12.79
N SER A 181 3.86 -7.22 -13.28
CA SER A 181 5.01 -6.73 -12.52
C SER A 181 4.89 -5.27 -12.05
N ALA A 182 4.22 -4.39 -12.80
CA ALA A 182 4.04 -2.99 -12.41
C ALA A 182 3.03 -2.85 -11.26
N GLN A 183 2.00 -3.70 -11.25
CA GLN A 183 1.00 -3.75 -10.19
C GLN A 183 1.60 -4.32 -8.90
N TYR A 184 2.33 -5.44 -8.99
CA TYR A 184 3.01 -6.01 -7.84
C TYR A 184 4.08 -5.08 -7.27
N GLY A 185 4.82 -4.35 -8.10
CA GLY A 185 5.81 -3.37 -7.65
C GLY A 185 5.20 -2.22 -6.83
N MET A 186 4.06 -1.69 -7.27
CA MET A 186 3.34 -0.64 -6.51
C MET A 186 2.80 -1.16 -5.19
N THR A 187 2.15 -2.32 -5.18
CA THR A 187 1.66 -2.92 -3.95
C THR A 187 2.81 -3.23 -2.98
N LEU A 188 3.96 -3.68 -3.48
CA LEU A 188 5.16 -3.89 -2.66
C LEU A 188 5.70 -2.58 -2.06
N LEU A 189 5.62 -1.47 -2.79
CA LEU A 189 6.08 -0.17 -2.29
C LEU A 189 5.09 0.46 -1.30
N ASP A 190 3.79 0.28 -1.49
CA ASP A 190 2.78 0.70 -0.50
C ASP A 190 2.86 -0.12 0.80
N LEU A 191 3.53 -1.28 0.75
CA LEU A 191 3.78 -2.18 1.88
C LEU A 191 5.10 -1.92 2.61
N LEU A 192 6.02 -1.13 2.05
CA LEU A 192 7.35 -0.83 2.59
C LEU A 192 7.41 0.55 3.26
#